data_AF-A0A5K3FAY6-F1
#
_entry.id   AF-A0A5K3FAY6-F1
#
_cell.length_a   1.000
_cell.length_b   1.000
_cell.length_c   1.000
_cell.angle_alpha   90.00
_cell.angle_beta   90.00
_cell.angle_gamma   90.00
#
_symmetry.space_group_name_H-M   'P 1'
#
loop_
_entity.id
_entity.type
_entity.pdbx_description
1 polymer ?
#
loop_
_entity_poly.entity_id
_entity_poly.type
_entity_poly.pdbx_seq_one_letter_code
_entity_poly.pdbx_strand_id
1 'polypeptide(L)'
;MKWRNLSRLNTLISEGYDNPRLLLTRIFGMSPSILPSDSASLWSILFSVLSEQPHRRRLKQFATLDSVVKLLRDRSRILVLTGAGISVSCGIPDFRSRDGVYARLARDYPDLKSPQNMFDMEFFMKNPYPFFKFARELFPGQFKPSFAHRFIKLLERKGKLLRNYTQNIDTLEQAAGITRVIQCHGSFATASCVTCQYQVPGEAVREAIMSQCVPRCPRCCPDQG
;
A
#
# COMPACT_ATOMS: atom_id res chain seq x y z
N MET A 1 18.66 10.03 21.15
CA MET A 1 18.01 11.34 21.44
C MET A 1 16.49 11.17 21.58
N LYS A 2 15.74 10.66 20.57
CA LYS A 2 14.27 10.46 20.64
C LYS A 2 13.76 9.61 21.84
N TRP A 3 14.35 8.44 22.11
CA TRP A 3 13.95 7.59 23.24
C TRP A 3 14.15 8.23 24.62
N ARG A 4 15.21 9.03 24.79
CA ARG A 4 15.44 9.84 26.00
C ARG A 4 14.41 10.97 26.15
N ASN A 5 13.93 11.51 25.04
CA ASN A 5 12.91 12.57 25.05
C ASN A 5 11.52 12.00 25.32
N LEU A 6 11.19 10.79 24.83
CA LEU A 6 9.94 10.09 25.14
C LEU A 6 9.84 9.70 26.62
N SER A 7 10.91 9.13 27.20
CA SER A 7 10.92 8.82 28.63
C SER A 7 10.80 10.07 29.49
N ARG A 8 11.52 11.15 29.11
CA ARG A 8 11.48 12.44 29.80
C ARG A 8 10.12 13.14 29.65
N LEU A 9 9.47 13.01 28.50
CA LEU A 9 8.12 13.54 28.26
C LEU A 9 7.09 12.80 29.12
N ASN A 10 7.14 11.46 29.17
CA ASN A 10 6.25 10.68 30.02
C ASN A 10 6.41 11.03 31.50
N THR A 11 7.65 11.20 31.98
CA THR A 11 7.93 11.67 33.35
C THR A 11 7.32 13.05 33.60
N LEU A 12 7.55 14.02 32.70
CA LEU A 12 7.02 15.38 32.85
C LEU A 12 5.49 15.43 32.83
N ILE A 13 4.84 14.67 31.95
CA ILE A 13 3.37 14.57 31.93
C ILE A 13 2.86 13.92 33.22
N SER A 14 3.52 12.88 33.72
CA SER A 14 3.14 12.24 35.00
C SER A 14 3.36 13.13 36.22
N GLU A 15 4.28 14.10 36.13
CA GLU A 15 4.53 15.13 37.14
C GLU A 15 3.62 16.36 36.99
N GLY A 16 2.66 16.33 36.06
CA GLY A 16 1.68 17.41 35.86
C GLY A 16 2.10 18.52 34.89
N TYR A 17 3.20 18.34 34.16
CA TYR A 17 3.61 19.26 33.10
C TYR A 17 2.94 18.88 31.77
N ASP A 18 1.70 19.34 31.57
CA ASP A 18 0.84 19.03 30.43
C ASP A 18 0.71 20.16 29.39
N ASN A 19 1.48 21.26 29.54
CA ASN A 19 1.44 22.37 28.58
C ASN A 19 2.24 22.05 27.30
N PRO A 20 1.58 21.83 26.14
CA PRO A 20 2.26 21.37 24.93
C PRO A 20 3.26 22.40 24.38
N ARG A 21 3.04 23.69 24.63
CA ARG A 21 3.96 24.76 24.19
C ARG A 21 5.29 24.70 24.94
N LEU A 22 5.25 24.44 26.25
CA LEU A 22 6.45 24.29 27.05
C LEU A 22 7.20 22.99 26.71
N LEU A 23 6.47 21.91 26.44
CA LEU A 23 7.07 20.65 25.99
C LEU A 23 7.78 20.82 24.64
N LEU A 24 7.13 21.46 23.66
CA LEU A 24 7.71 21.72 22.33
C LEU A 24 8.95 22.64 22.37
N THR A 25 8.93 23.69 23.19
CA THR A 25 10.06 24.63 23.30
C THR A 25 11.22 24.03 24.11
N ARG A 26 10.97 23.39 25.26
CA ARG A 26 12.04 22.93 26.15
C ARG A 26 12.59 21.54 25.82
N ILE A 27 11.76 20.62 25.33
CA ILE A 27 12.21 19.25 25.01
C ILE A 27 12.67 19.16 23.56
N PHE A 28 11.99 19.87 22.66
CA PHE A 28 12.24 19.80 21.22
C PHE A 28 12.90 21.07 20.64
N GLY A 29 13.11 22.12 21.44
CA GLY A 29 13.88 23.30 21.02
C GLY A 29 13.18 24.17 19.98
N MET A 30 11.86 24.06 19.83
CA MET A 30 11.11 24.86 18.85
C MET A 30 11.03 26.33 19.29
N SER A 31 11.18 27.27 18.36
CA SER A 31 11.04 28.70 18.65
C SER A 31 9.58 29.05 19.00
N PRO A 32 9.31 29.77 20.10
CA PRO A 32 7.95 30.18 20.48
C PRO A 32 7.22 31.00 19.41
N SER A 33 7.95 31.76 18.59
CA SER A 33 7.40 32.61 17.52
C SER A 33 6.77 31.84 16.36
N ILE A 34 7.11 30.56 16.21
CA ILE A 34 6.65 29.70 15.11
C ILE A 34 5.52 28.77 15.58
N LEU A 35 5.29 28.71 16.90
CA LEU A 35 4.27 27.84 17.48
C LEU A 35 2.89 28.51 17.46
N PRO A 36 1.84 27.81 17.01
CA PRO A 36 0.49 28.34 16.99
C PRO A 36 0.00 28.67 18.40
N SER A 37 -1.02 29.53 18.49
CA SER A 37 -1.60 29.97 19.77
C SER A 37 -2.62 28.98 20.34
N ASP A 38 -3.23 28.12 19.51
CA ASP A 38 -4.26 27.18 19.91
C ASP A 38 -3.69 25.85 20.42
N SER A 39 -4.31 25.31 21.46
CA SER A 39 -3.86 24.09 22.14
C SER A 39 -3.92 22.85 21.23
N ALA A 40 -4.97 22.75 20.39
CA ALA A 40 -5.16 21.60 19.51
C ALA A 40 -4.03 21.45 18.48
N SER A 41 -3.62 22.54 17.83
CA SER A 41 -2.49 22.52 16.90
C SER A 41 -1.16 22.25 17.60
N LEU A 42 -0.95 22.77 18.81
CA LEU A 42 0.25 22.46 19.61
C LEU A 42 0.34 20.96 19.94
N TRP A 43 -0.78 20.33 20.34
CA TRP A 43 -0.83 18.89 20.55
C TRP A 43 -0.59 18.11 19.25
N SER A 44 -1.15 18.54 18.13
CA SER A 44 -0.90 17.91 16.82
C SER A 44 0.58 17.93 16.44
N ILE A 45 1.26 19.06 16.63
CA ILE A 45 2.72 19.18 16.40
C ILE A 45 3.48 18.24 17.35
N LEU A 46 3.13 18.23 18.63
CA LEU A 46 3.78 17.36 19.62
C LEU A 46 3.62 15.89 19.25
N PHE A 47 2.41 15.45 18.88
CA PHE A 47 2.17 14.09 18.40
C PHE A 47 2.93 13.79 17.12
N SER A 48 3.00 14.73 16.17
CA SER A 48 3.78 14.56 14.95
C SER A 48 5.27 14.34 15.25
N VAL A 49 5.87 15.19 16.10
CA VAL A 49 7.28 15.10 16.48
C VAL A 49 7.58 13.81 17.25
N LEU A 50 6.67 13.37 18.13
CA LEU A 50 6.77 12.11 18.85
C LEU A 50 6.60 10.89 17.93
N SER A 51 5.75 11.01 16.93
CA SER A 51 5.43 9.93 15.97
C SER A 51 6.41 9.85 14.80
N GLU A 52 7.29 10.84 14.63
CA GLU A 52 8.33 10.79 13.62
C GLU A 52 9.28 9.60 13.87
N GLN A 53 9.13 8.56 13.06
CA GLN A 53 10.09 7.48 13.00
C GLN A 53 11.46 8.03 12.58
N PRO A 54 12.56 7.62 13.23
CA PRO A 54 13.90 8.08 12.84
C PRO A 54 14.15 7.68 11.37
N HIS A 55 14.35 8.67 10.50
CA HIS A 55 14.70 8.41 9.12
C HIS A 55 16.03 7.64 9.05
N ARG A 56 16.03 6.55 8.28
CA ARG A 56 17.23 5.75 8.03
C ARG A 56 18.29 6.64 7.37
N ARG A 57 19.45 6.78 8.03
CA ARG A 57 20.62 7.45 7.42
C ARG A 57 21.24 6.57 6.34
N ARG A 58 21.63 7.18 5.21
CA ARG A 58 22.32 6.49 4.10
C ARG A 58 23.67 5.95 4.59
N LEU A 59 23.94 4.68 4.28
CA LEU A 59 25.22 4.03 4.52
C LEU A 59 26.18 4.36 3.37
N LYS A 60 27.25 5.11 3.63
CA LYS A 60 28.18 5.60 2.60
C LYS A 60 28.99 4.48 1.95
N GLN A 61 29.21 3.36 2.65
CA GLN A 61 30.01 2.23 2.17
C GLN A 61 29.33 1.41 1.06
N PHE A 62 28.04 1.63 0.79
CA PHE A 62 27.29 0.92 -0.26
C PHE A 62 26.80 1.92 -1.32
N ALA A 63 27.75 2.58 -2.01
CA ALA A 63 27.45 3.65 -2.95
C ALA A 63 27.58 3.26 -4.44
N THR A 64 28.11 2.08 -4.75
CA THR A 64 28.39 1.63 -6.13
C THR A 64 27.52 0.44 -6.53
N LEU A 65 27.42 0.20 -7.84
CA LEU A 65 26.73 -0.98 -8.37
C LEU A 65 27.39 -2.28 -7.91
N ASP A 66 28.72 -2.32 -7.87
CA ASP A 66 29.48 -3.48 -7.36
C ASP A 66 29.13 -3.79 -5.90
N SER A 67 28.89 -2.75 -5.08
CA SER A 67 28.44 -2.93 -3.71
C SER A 67 27.08 -3.62 -3.64
N VAL A 68 26.16 -3.27 -4.54
CA VAL A 68 24.83 -3.92 -4.64
C VAL A 68 24.98 -5.38 -5.08
N VAL A 69 25.77 -5.65 -6.12
CA VAL A 69 26.02 -7.00 -6.62
C VAL A 69 26.64 -7.87 -5.52
N LYS A 70 27.62 -7.34 -4.79
CA LYS A 70 28.24 -8.01 -3.64
C LYS A 70 27.22 -8.31 -2.54
N LEU A 71 26.36 -7.35 -2.18
CA LEU A 71 25.29 -7.58 -1.20
C LEU A 71 24.30 -8.67 -1.64
N LEU A 72 23.87 -8.68 -2.90
CA LEU A 72 22.99 -9.72 -3.43
C LEU A 72 23.67 -11.10 -3.43
N ARG A 73 24.96 -11.15 -3.72
CA ARG A 73 25.77 -12.37 -3.68
C ARG A 73 25.96 -12.90 -2.27
N ASP A 74 26.26 -12.04 -1.30
CA ASP A 74 26.71 -12.45 0.04
C ASP A 74 25.55 -12.63 1.04
N ARG A 75 24.36 -12.04 0.80
CA ARG A 75 23.24 -12.07 1.76
C ARG A 75 22.19 -13.14 1.42
N SER A 76 21.54 -13.67 2.45
CA SER A 76 20.55 -14.77 2.37
C SER A 76 19.17 -14.44 2.97
N ARG A 77 18.99 -13.23 3.53
CA ARG A 77 17.70 -12.77 4.09
C ARG A 77 17.29 -11.45 3.47
N ILE A 78 17.03 -11.46 2.16
CA ILE A 78 16.68 -10.28 1.38
C ILE A 78 15.17 -10.03 1.49
N LEU A 79 14.79 -8.85 1.97
CA LEU A 79 13.42 -8.37 1.91
C LEU A 79 13.26 -7.51 0.65
N VAL A 80 12.25 -7.81 -0.16
CA VAL A 80 11.93 -7.03 -1.37
C VAL A 80 10.59 -6.34 -1.17
N LEU A 81 10.55 -5.02 -1.38
CA LEU A 81 9.32 -4.24 -1.40
C LEU A 81 9.01 -3.85 -2.85
N THR A 82 7.85 -4.25 -3.34
CA THR A 82 7.41 -4.02 -4.73
C THR A 82 6.14 -3.17 -4.79
N GLY A 83 5.95 -2.54 -5.94
CA GLY A 83 4.77 -1.76 -6.29
C GLY A 83 4.60 -1.72 -7.81
N ALA A 84 3.68 -0.89 -8.31
CA ALA A 84 3.19 -0.97 -9.69
C ALA A 84 4.30 -0.96 -10.77
N GLY A 85 5.44 -0.31 -10.48
CA GLY A 85 6.59 -0.22 -11.40
C GLY A 85 7.10 -1.57 -11.94
N ILE A 86 6.99 -2.66 -11.18
CA ILE A 86 7.44 -3.98 -11.66
C ILE A 86 6.48 -4.61 -12.70
N SER A 87 5.26 -4.07 -12.81
CA SER A 87 4.17 -4.57 -13.67
C SER A 87 3.91 -3.68 -14.89
N VAL A 88 4.52 -2.48 -14.97
CA VAL A 88 4.36 -1.58 -16.14
C VAL A 88 4.75 -2.26 -17.44
N SER A 89 5.89 -2.96 -17.45
CA SER A 89 6.36 -3.72 -18.62
C SER A 89 5.49 -4.93 -18.99
N CYS A 90 4.54 -5.32 -18.12
CA CYS A 90 3.62 -6.42 -18.37
C CYS A 90 2.39 -5.98 -19.18
N GLY A 91 2.22 -4.68 -19.45
CA GLY A 91 1.02 -4.13 -20.09
C GLY A 91 -0.03 -3.61 -19.09
N ILE A 92 0.27 -3.65 -17.79
CA ILE A 92 -0.57 -3.07 -16.74
C ILE A 92 -0.12 -1.61 -16.56
N PRO A 93 -0.94 -0.62 -16.97
CA PRO A 93 -0.59 0.78 -16.74
C PRO A 93 -0.47 1.02 -15.24
N ASP A 94 0.47 1.88 -14.85
CA ASP A 94 0.48 2.33 -13.47
C ASP A 94 -0.76 3.18 -13.17
N PHE A 95 -0.99 3.41 -11.88
CA PHE A 95 -2.13 4.22 -11.47
C PHE A 95 -1.89 5.71 -11.73
N ARG A 96 -0.65 6.20 -11.59
CA ARG A 96 -0.35 7.62 -11.33
C ARG A 96 0.31 8.37 -12.49
N SER A 97 0.75 7.70 -13.55
CA SER A 97 1.33 8.37 -14.71
C SER A 97 0.27 9.14 -15.50
N ARG A 98 0.74 10.00 -16.40
CA ARG A 98 -0.09 10.88 -17.24
C ARG A 98 -1.19 10.13 -17.99
N ASP A 99 -0.88 8.92 -18.47
CA ASP A 99 -1.81 8.03 -19.19
C ASP A 99 -2.24 6.82 -18.34
N GLY A 100 -2.04 6.90 -17.03
CA GLY A 100 -2.38 5.85 -16.07
C GLY A 100 -3.89 5.68 -15.90
N VAL A 101 -4.27 4.64 -15.16
CA VAL A 101 -5.66 4.26 -14.88
C VAL A 101 -6.51 5.46 -14.42
N TYR A 102 -5.90 6.31 -13.58
CA TYR A 102 -6.54 7.47 -12.98
C TYR A 102 -6.98 8.54 -13.98
N ALA A 103 -6.16 8.80 -15.01
CA ALA A 103 -6.48 9.78 -16.05
C ALA A 103 -7.66 9.33 -16.92
N ARG A 104 -7.80 8.02 -17.16
CA ARG A 104 -8.94 7.45 -17.90
C ARG A 104 -10.22 7.46 -17.07
N LEU A 105 -10.13 7.04 -15.79
CA LEU A 105 -11.29 7.02 -14.90
C LEU A 105 -11.89 8.41 -14.65
N ALA A 106 -11.05 9.44 -14.49
CA ALA A 106 -11.53 10.81 -14.31
C ALA A 106 -12.35 11.32 -15.53
N ARG A 107 -12.04 10.81 -16.74
CA ARG A 107 -12.80 11.13 -17.96
C ARG A 107 -14.13 10.39 -18.01
N ASP A 108 -14.11 9.12 -17.66
CA ASP A 108 -15.27 8.23 -17.79
C ASP A 108 -16.26 8.36 -16.62
N TYR A 109 -15.80 8.85 -15.46
CA TYR A 109 -16.57 9.01 -14.23
C TYR A 109 -16.25 10.35 -13.56
N PRO A 110 -16.88 11.45 -14.00
CA PRO A 110 -16.60 12.79 -13.47
C PRO A 110 -16.92 12.94 -11.96
N ASP A 111 -17.75 12.06 -11.40
CA ASP A 111 -18.09 12.04 -9.96
C ASP A 111 -16.92 11.56 -9.07
N LEU A 112 -15.88 10.94 -9.65
CA LEU A 112 -14.66 10.57 -8.93
C LEU A 112 -13.84 11.83 -8.64
N LYS A 113 -14.07 12.44 -7.47
CA LYS A 113 -13.27 13.59 -6.97
C LYS A 113 -11.77 13.31 -6.94
N SER A 114 -11.39 12.06 -6.66
CA SER A 114 -10.02 11.58 -6.73
C SER A 114 -10.02 10.13 -7.21
N PRO A 115 -9.05 9.71 -8.05
CA PRO A 115 -8.98 8.34 -8.54
C PRO A 115 -8.81 7.26 -7.46
N GLN A 116 -8.22 7.62 -6.31
CA GLN A 116 -8.13 6.78 -5.12
C GLN A 116 -9.51 6.39 -4.59
N ASN A 117 -10.55 7.21 -4.83
CA ASN A 117 -11.91 6.95 -4.37
C ASN A 117 -12.52 5.70 -5.03
N MET A 118 -11.96 5.20 -6.13
CA MET A 118 -12.38 3.91 -6.69
C MET A 118 -12.19 2.75 -5.71
N PHE A 119 -11.22 2.86 -4.80
CA PHE A 119 -10.95 1.89 -3.75
C PHE A 119 -11.55 2.29 -2.40
N ASP A 120 -12.33 3.38 -2.35
CA ASP A 120 -13.04 3.81 -1.16
C ASP A 120 -14.32 2.98 -0.99
N MET A 121 -14.54 2.45 0.22
CA MET A 121 -15.68 1.58 0.48
C MET A 121 -17.01 2.34 0.40
N GLU A 122 -17.07 3.59 0.88
CA GLU A 122 -18.31 4.37 0.83
C GLU A 122 -18.70 4.67 -0.61
N PHE A 123 -17.73 5.01 -1.46
CA PHE A 123 -17.94 5.18 -2.89
C PHE A 123 -18.37 3.86 -3.55
N PHE A 124 -17.68 2.74 -3.25
CA PHE A 124 -18.01 1.43 -3.81
C PHE A 124 -19.46 1.01 -3.51
N MET A 125 -19.94 1.26 -2.29
CA MET A 125 -21.32 0.94 -1.90
C MET A 125 -22.36 1.80 -2.64
N LYS A 126 -22.00 3.04 -3.02
CA LYS A 126 -22.87 3.93 -3.82
C LYS A 126 -22.83 3.57 -5.31
N ASN A 127 -21.64 3.33 -5.84
CA ASN A 127 -21.42 3.04 -7.26
C ASN A 127 -20.21 2.11 -7.45
N PRO A 128 -20.43 0.79 -7.60
CA PRO A 128 -19.34 -0.17 -7.77
C PRO A 128 -18.84 -0.28 -9.21
N TYR A 129 -19.51 0.32 -10.20
CA TYR A 129 -19.18 0.16 -11.62
C TYR A 129 -17.74 0.60 -11.98
N PRO A 130 -17.19 1.72 -11.46
CA PRO A 130 -15.81 2.11 -11.75
C PRO A 130 -14.80 1.06 -11.30
N PHE A 131 -15.01 0.46 -10.11
CA PHE A 131 -14.15 -0.61 -9.61
C PHE A 131 -14.22 -1.83 -10.52
N PHE A 132 -15.41 -2.27 -10.93
CA PHE A 132 -15.54 -3.47 -11.77
C PHE A 132 -15.06 -3.26 -13.22
N LYS A 133 -15.22 -2.05 -13.77
CA LYS A 133 -14.60 -1.68 -15.05
C LYS A 133 -13.07 -1.78 -14.98
N PHE A 134 -12.48 -1.29 -13.89
CA PHE A 134 -11.05 -1.44 -13.64
C PHE A 134 -10.65 -2.90 -13.37
N ALA A 135 -11.44 -3.65 -12.59
CA ALA A 135 -11.17 -5.04 -12.26
C ALA A 135 -11.04 -5.90 -13.53
N ARG A 136 -11.86 -5.65 -14.56
CA ARG A 136 -11.75 -6.33 -15.86
C ARG A 136 -10.37 -6.14 -16.50
N GLU A 137 -9.81 -4.93 -16.45
CA GLU A 137 -8.51 -4.62 -17.04
C GLU A 137 -7.34 -5.28 -16.29
N LEU A 138 -7.51 -5.57 -15.01
CA LEU A 138 -6.46 -6.12 -14.16
C LEU A 138 -6.65 -7.60 -13.81
N PHE A 139 -7.76 -8.21 -14.22
CA PHE A 139 -8.14 -9.54 -13.76
C PHE A 139 -7.06 -10.58 -14.13
N PRO A 140 -6.72 -11.52 -13.21
CA PRO A 140 -5.66 -12.49 -13.44
C PRO A 140 -5.81 -13.31 -14.74
N GLY A 141 -4.67 -13.66 -15.34
CA GLY A 141 -4.60 -14.50 -16.55
C GLY A 141 -4.46 -13.74 -17.87
N GLN A 142 -4.49 -12.40 -17.85
CA GLN A 142 -4.29 -11.58 -19.05
C GLN A 142 -2.83 -11.18 -19.29
N PHE A 143 -1.98 -11.27 -18.26
CA PHE A 143 -0.62 -10.73 -18.27
C PHE A 143 0.43 -11.78 -17.90
N LYS A 144 1.66 -11.59 -18.38
CA LYS A 144 2.81 -12.43 -18.04
C LYS A 144 3.74 -11.71 -17.07
N PRO A 145 4.37 -12.41 -16.11
CA PRO A 145 5.30 -11.78 -15.17
C PRO A 145 6.52 -11.16 -15.86
N SER A 146 6.94 -9.98 -15.40
CA SER A 146 8.14 -9.29 -15.88
C SER A 146 9.46 -9.94 -15.43
N PHE A 147 10.58 -9.41 -15.93
CA PHE A 147 11.92 -9.78 -15.45
C PHE A 147 12.11 -9.52 -13.96
N ALA A 148 11.51 -8.47 -13.39
CA ALA A 148 11.59 -8.19 -11.97
C ALA A 148 10.93 -9.31 -11.14
N HIS A 149 9.74 -9.76 -11.53
CA HIS A 149 9.07 -10.90 -10.89
C HIS A 149 9.93 -12.17 -10.96
N ARG A 150 10.46 -12.48 -12.15
CA ARG A 150 11.34 -13.65 -12.35
C ARG A 150 12.63 -13.56 -11.53
N PHE A 151 13.19 -12.36 -11.37
CA PHE A 151 14.36 -12.13 -10.53
C PHE A 151 14.05 -12.38 -9.05
N ILE A 152 12.89 -11.92 -8.55
CA ILE A 152 12.46 -12.21 -7.18
C ILE A 152 12.27 -13.72 -6.98
N LYS A 153 11.65 -14.40 -7.97
CA LYS A 153 11.55 -15.87 -7.96
C LYS A 153 12.93 -16.54 -7.96
N LEU A 154 13.90 -15.99 -8.68
CA LEU A 154 15.28 -16.50 -8.66
C LEU A 154 15.94 -16.35 -7.28
N LEU A 155 15.73 -15.22 -6.60
CA LEU A 155 16.20 -15.04 -5.21
C LEU A 155 15.58 -16.07 -4.28
N GLU A 156 14.30 -16.37 -4.44
CA GLU A 156 13.60 -17.41 -3.67
C GLU A 156 14.16 -18.80 -3.95
N ARG A 157 14.32 -19.17 -5.23
CA ARG A 157 14.90 -20.45 -5.64
C ARG A 157 16.32 -20.65 -5.11
N LYS A 158 17.08 -19.57 -4.96
CA LYS A 158 18.43 -19.58 -4.38
C LYS A 158 18.44 -19.53 -2.83
N GLY A 159 17.29 -19.60 -2.17
CA GLY A 159 17.17 -19.55 -0.71
C GLY A 159 17.55 -18.20 -0.10
N LYS A 160 17.54 -17.12 -0.89
CA LYS A 160 17.99 -15.77 -0.48
C LYS A 160 16.85 -14.82 -0.14
N LEU A 161 15.63 -15.10 -0.63
CA LEU A 161 14.47 -14.28 -0.37
C LEU A 161 13.93 -14.55 1.04
N LEU A 162 13.97 -13.55 1.91
CA LEU A 162 13.27 -13.60 3.19
C LEU A 162 11.76 -13.48 2.96
N ARG A 163 11.35 -12.42 2.26
CA ARG A 163 9.97 -12.11 1.90
C ARG A 163 9.90 -11.06 0.80
N ASN A 164 8.91 -11.14 -0.07
CA ASN A 164 8.48 -10.07 -0.95
C ASN A 164 7.18 -9.47 -0.43
N TYR A 165 7.21 -8.21 -0.01
CA TYR A 165 6.00 -7.43 0.28
C TYR A 165 5.61 -6.69 -0.98
N THR A 166 4.43 -6.95 -1.51
CA THR A 166 3.92 -6.29 -2.71
C THR A 166 2.71 -5.43 -2.38
N GLN A 167 2.69 -4.23 -2.95
CA GLN A 167 1.52 -3.35 -2.95
C GLN A 167 0.58 -3.65 -4.12
N ASN A 168 1.00 -4.50 -5.05
CA ASN A 168 0.22 -4.85 -6.23
C ASN A 168 -0.92 -5.80 -5.87
N ILE A 169 -2.00 -5.70 -6.63
CA ILE A 169 -3.17 -6.59 -6.55
C ILE A 169 -3.31 -7.46 -7.82
N ASP A 170 -2.37 -7.34 -8.76
CA ASP A 170 -2.39 -7.95 -10.10
C ASP A 170 -2.09 -9.47 -10.10
N THR A 171 -1.64 -10.02 -8.97
CA THR A 171 -1.30 -11.45 -8.75
C THR A 171 -0.16 -11.99 -9.62
N LEU A 172 0.63 -11.12 -10.26
CA LEU A 172 1.76 -11.56 -11.09
C LEU A 172 2.88 -12.24 -10.30
N GLU A 173 2.99 -11.97 -8.99
CA GLU A 173 3.88 -12.71 -8.11
C GLU A 173 3.50 -14.20 -8.03
N GLN A 174 2.20 -14.51 -7.96
CA GLN A 174 1.71 -15.89 -7.95
C GLN A 174 1.93 -16.56 -9.31
N ALA A 175 1.66 -15.84 -10.41
CA ALA A 175 1.94 -16.33 -11.76
C ALA A 175 3.45 -16.56 -12.01
N ALA A 176 4.32 -15.81 -11.34
CA ALA A 176 5.77 -16.06 -11.33
C ALA A 176 6.18 -17.22 -10.38
N GLY A 177 5.23 -17.78 -9.64
CA GLY A 177 5.42 -18.84 -8.68
C GLY A 177 6.10 -18.41 -7.39
N ILE A 178 6.13 -17.13 -7.04
CA ILE A 178 6.75 -16.63 -5.80
C ILE A 178 5.88 -17.05 -4.62
N THR A 179 6.40 -17.84 -3.70
CA THR A 179 5.62 -18.35 -2.55
C THR A 179 5.83 -17.54 -1.28
N ARG A 180 6.98 -16.89 -1.13
CA ARG A 180 7.32 -16.01 0.00
C ARG A 180 6.84 -14.57 -0.26
N VAL A 181 5.60 -14.42 -0.72
CA VAL A 181 4.97 -13.13 -1.00
C VAL A 181 3.96 -12.75 0.10
N ILE A 182 3.84 -11.46 0.39
CA ILE A 182 2.75 -10.86 1.16
C ILE A 182 2.13 -9.78 0.28
N GLN A 183 0.85 -9.95 -0.04
CA GLN A 183 0.08 -8.97 -0.82
C GLN A 183 -0.57 -7.98 0.15
N CYS A 184 0.11 -6.86 0.39
CA CYS A 184 -0.23 -5.91 1.45
C CYS A 184 -1.63 -5.29 1.27
N HIS A 185 -2.12 -5.21 0.03
CA HIS A 185 -3.43 -4.64 -0.30
C HIS A 185 -4.42 -5.70 -0.81
N GLY A 186 -4.18 -6.98 -0.50
CA GLY A 186 -5.01 -8.08 -0.97
C GLY A 186 -4.76 -8.44 -2.44
N SER A 187 -5.71 -9.16 -3.03
CA SER A 187 -5.65 -9.63 -4.43
C SER A 187 -7.01 -10.09 -4.93
N PHE A 188 -7.11 -10.39 -6.22
CA PHE A 188 -8.26 -11.05 -6.83
C PHE A 188 -8.38 -12.56 -6.52
N ALA A 189 -7.64 -13.11 -5.54
CA ALA A 189 -7.71 -14.54 -5.22
C ALA A 189 -9.10 -14.99 -4.72
N THR A 190 -9.82 -14.12 -4.02
CA THR A 190 -11.15 -14.37 -3.46
C THR A 190 -12.02 -13.12 -3.57
N ALA A 191 -13.34 -13.29 -3.61
CA ALA A 191 -14.32 -12.22 -3.48
C ALA A 191 -15.28 -12.52 -2.32
N SER A 192 -15.65 -11.50 -1.55
CA SER A 192 -16.57 -11.65 -0.41
C SER A 192 -17.74 -10.68 -0.52
N CYS A 193 -18.95 -11.14 -0.19
CA CYS A 193 -20.13 -10.30 -0.11
C CYS A 193 -19.99 -9.25 1.01
N VAL A 194 -20.18 -7.98 0.68
CA VAL A 194 -20.13 -6.86 1.64
C VAL A 194 -21.19 -6.93 2.75
N THR A 195 -22.28 -7.69 2.53
CA THR A 195 -23.39 -7.84 3.49
C THR A 195 -23.24 -9.07 4.37
N CYS A 196 -23.24 -10.27 3.78
CA CYS A 196 -23.24 -11.53 4.54
C CYS A 196 -21.86 -12.20 4.66
N GLN A 197 -20.80 -11.59 4.12
CA GLN A 197 -19.42 -12.10 4.14
C GLN A 197 -19.24 -13.46 3.46
N TYR A 198 -20.23 -13.95 2.69
CA TYR A 198 -20.07 -15.15 1.88
C TYR A 198 -18.92 -14.96 0.90
N GLN A 199 -17.92 -15.83 1.02
CA GLN A 199 -16.69 -15.78 0.24
C GLN A 199 -16.71 -16.84 -0.86
N VAL A 200 -16.26 -16.45 -2.05
CA VAL A 200 -16.06 -17.33 -3.19
C VAL A 200 -14.64 -17.17 -3.72
N PRO A 201 -14.10 -18.18 -4.42
CA PRO A 201 -12.88 -18.01 -5.21
C PRO A 201 -13.04 -16.86 -6.21
N GLY A 202 -11.99 -16.09 -6.46
CA GLY A 202 -12.07 -14.95 -7.38
C GLY A 202 -12.49 -15.35 -8.79
N GLU A 203 -12.12 -16.55 -9.23
CA GLU A 203 -12.52 -17.11 -10.51
C GLU A 203 -14.05 -17.25 -10.66
N ALA A 204 -14.78 -17.46 -9.56
CA ALA A 204 -16.24 -17.58 -9.57
C ALA A 204 -16.94 -16.27 -9.99
N VAL A 205 -16.28 -15.10 -9.84
CA VAL A 205 -16.82 -13.81 -10.29
C VAL A 205 -16.21 -13.33 -11.62
N ARG A 206 -15.35 -14.14 -12.25
CA ARG A 206 -14.65 -13.77 -13.49
C ARG A 206 -15.63 -13.42 -14.59
N GLU A 207 -16.58 -14.29 -14.89
CA GLU A 207 -17.51 -14.11 -16.01
C GLU A 207 -18.28 -12.79 -15.88
N ALA A 208 -18.84 -12.52 -14.70
CA ALA A 208 -19.53 -11.27 -14.43
C ALA A 208 -18.63 -10.05 -14.67
N ILE A 209 -17.38 -10.08 -14.16
CA ILE A 209 -16.41 -8.99 -14.33
C ILE A 209 -16.05 -8.79 -15.81
N MET A 210 -15.83 -9.87 -16.55
CA MET A 210 -15.48 -9.82 -17.98
C MET A 210 -16.62 -9.24 -18.82
N SER A 211 -17.86 -9.61 -18.50
CA SER A 211 -19.08 -9.10 -19.11
C SER A 211 -19.47 -7.69 -18.62
N GLN A 212 -18.65 -7.06 -17.77
CA GLN A 212 -18.93 -5.76 -17.13
C GLN A 212 -20.23 -5.71 -16.33
N CYS A 213 -20.64 -6.85 -15.77
CA CYS A 213 -21.74 -6.95 -14.83
C CYS A 213 -21.21 -6.92 -13.39
N VAL A 214 -21.97 -6.28 -12.49
CA VAL A 214 -21.64 -6.27 -11.06
C VAL A 214 -22.02 -7.64 -10.47
N PRO A 215 -21.07 -8.46 -9.99
CA PRO A 215 -21.38 -9.75 -9.39
C PRO A 215 -22.23 -9.56 -8.13
N ARG A 216 -23.36 -10.27 -8.05
CA ARG A 216 -24.27 -10.24 -6.91
C ARG A 216 -24.08 -11.48 -6.05
N CYS A 217 -24.37 -11.35 -4.76
CA CYS A 217 -24.25 -12.45 -3.83
C CYS A 217 -25.44 -13.41 -3.98
N PRO A 218 -25.23 -14.70 -4.28
CA PRO A 218 -26.32 -15.64 -4.45
C PRO A 218 -27.08 -15.93 -3.14
N ARG A 219 -26.49 -15.62 -1.98
CA ARG A 219 -27.16 -15.79 -0.67
C ARG A 219 -28.05 -14.61 -0.28
N CYS A 220 -27.75 -13.41 -0.76
CA CYS A 220 -28.54 -12.21 -0.46
C CYS A 220 -29.53 -11.89 -1.58
N CYS A 221 -29.20 -12.27 -2.81
CA CYS A 221 -30.01 -12.02 -4.01
C CYS A 221 -30.14 -13.33 -4.79
N PRO A 222 -30.88 -14.34 -4.27
CA PRO A 222 -30.99 -15.66 -4.90
C PRO A 222 -31.58 -15.61 -6.32
N ASP A 223 -32.40 -14.61 -6.62
CA ASP A 223 -33.04 -14.45 -7.94
C ASP A 223 -32.16 -13.71 -8.98
N GLN A 224 -30.94 -13.31 -8.60
CA GLN A 224 -29.98 -12.56 -9.45
C GLN A 224 -28.60 -13.22 -9.50
N GLY A 225 -28.49 -14.45 -8.99
CA GLY A 225 -27.26 -15.22 -8.86
C GLY A 225 -26.96 -16.10 -10.07
#